data_AF-A0AAC9VTL0-F1
#
_entry.id   AF-A0AAC9VTL0-F1
#
_cell.length_a   1.000
_cell.length_b   1.000
_cell.length_c   1.000
_cell.angle_alpha   90.00
_cell.angle_beta   90.00
_cell.angle_gamma   90.00
#
_symmetry.space_group_name_H-M   'P 1'
#
loop_
_entity.id
_entity.type
_entity.pdbx_description
1 polymer ?
#
loop_
_entity_poly.entity_id
_entity_poly.type
_entity_poly.pdbx_seq_one_letter_code
_entity_poly.pdbx_strand_id
1 'polypeptide(L)'
;MAGLAVGATMIAIPIAHADPMDTNCESNMLGALYCDGPVQPDGSWNRCVDVGSQAITGQYGQVSGWTAPMHQCYHYDPAAPPFKLGQPDHHIGLDP
;
A
#
# COMPACT_ATOMS: atom_id res chain seq x y z
N MET A 1 -2.54 25.16 -50.62
CA MET A 1 -1.28 24.77 -49.94
C MET A 1 -1.67 24.30 -48.54
N ALA A 2 -1.36 23.04 -48.23
CA ALA A 2 -1.84 22.33 -47.04
C ALA A 2 -1.18 22.87 -45.75
N GLY A 3 -1.98 23.10 -44.71
CA GLY A 3 -1.50 23.35 -43.36
C GLY A 3 -1.38 22.02 -42.60
N LEU A 4 -0.17 21.65 -42.19
CA LEU A 4 0.04 20.55 -41.25
C LEU A 4 -0.18 21.06 -39.83
N ALA A 5 -1.25 20.59 -39.19
CA ALA A 5 -1.43 20.72 -37.75
C ALA A 5 -0.58 19.63 -37.06
N VAL A 6 0.41 20.05 -36.27
CA VAL A 6 1.20 19.16 -35.40
C VAL A 6 0.33 18.82 -34.19
N GLY A 7 -0.24 17.61 -34.19
CA GLY A 7 -0.91 17.07 -33.01
C GLY A 7 0.13 16.67 -31.97
N ALA A 8 0.21 17.41 -30.87
CA ALA A 8 1.00 17.02 -29.71
C ALA A 8 0.26 15.90 -28.96
N THR A 9 0.70 14.65 -29.15
CA THR A 9 0.25 13.51 -28.37
C THR A 9 0.83 13.63 -26.96
N MET A 10 0.00 13.99 -25.98
CA MET A 10 0.36 13.92 -24.58
C MET A 10 0.52 12.45 -24.19
N ILE A 11 1.76 11.97 -24.10
CA ILE A 11 2.07 10.67 -23.53
C ILE A 11 1.87 10.82 -22.02
N ALA A 12 0.75 10.30 -21.50
CA ALA A 12 0.55 10.21 -20.06
C ALA A 12 1.66 9.30 -19.50
N ILE A 13 2.67 9.90 -18.87
CA ILE A 13 3.66 9.16 -18.09
C ILE A 13 2.88 8.58 -16.92
N PRO A 14 2.82 7.25 -16.73
CA PRO A 14 2.25 6.69 -15.52
C PRO A 14 3.10 7.22 -14.37
N ILE A 15 2.50 8.12 -13.58
CA ILE A 15 3.05 8.53 -12.30
C ILE A 15 3.04 7.25 -11.46
N ALA A 16 4.16 6.54 -11.43
CA ALA A 16 4.39 5.51 -10.43
C ALA A 16 4.23 6.24 -9.10
N HIS A 17 3.09 6.01 -8.43
CA HIS A 17 2.87 6.56 -7.11
C HIS A 17 3.98 5.96 -6.27
N ALA A 18 4.91 6.80 -5.81
CA ALA A 18 5.91 6.38 -4.85
C ALA A 18 5.14 5.75 -3.69
N ASP A 19 5.56 4.54 -3.36
CA ASP A 19 4.98 3.77 -2.27
C ASP A 19 4.93 4.67 -1.02
N PRO A 20 3.77 4.85 -0.36
CA PRO A 20 3.60 5.77 0.76
C PRO A 20 4.39 5.41 2.04
N MET A 21 5.39 4.53 1.92
CA MET A 21 6.10 3.83 2.99
C MET A 21 6.86 4.68 3.99
N ASP A 22 7.11 5.96 3.73
CA ASP A 22 8.17 6.65 4.47
C ASP A 22 7.69 7.68 5.50
N THR A 23 6.40 8.04 5.55
CA THR A 23 5.96 9.14 6.44
C THR A 23 4.80 8.82 7.37
N ASN A 24 3.96 7.84 7.04
CA ASN A 24 2.64 7.65 7.65
C ASN A 24 2.41 6.18 7.96
N CYS A 25 3.16 5.63 8.91
CA CYS A 25 3.19 4.19 9.16
C CYS A 25 2.83 3.79 10.58
N GLU A 26 2.10 2.68 10.71
CA GLU A 26 1.77 2.03 11.98
C GLU A 26 2.02 0.53 11.88
N SER A 27 2.64 -0.04 12.92
CA SER A 27 2.80 -1.49 13.06
C SER A 27 1.68 -2.10 13.88
N ASN A 28 1.10 -3.21 13.43
CA ASN A 28 0.12 -3.95 14.21
C ASN A 28 0.76 -5.05 15.10
N MET A 29 -0.05 -5.66 15.96
CA MET A 29 0.40 -6.74 16.87
C MET A 29 0.85 -8.02 16.15
N LEU A 30 0.50 -8.19 14.87
CA LEU A 30 0.88 -9.35 14.06
C LEU A 30 2.23 -9.15 13.36
N GLY A 31 2.88 -8.00 13.57
CA GLY A 31 4.16 -7.66 12.95
C GLY A 31 4.04 -7.17 11.50
N ALA A 32 2.85 -6.73 11.08
CA ALA A 32 2.65 -6.05 9.82
C ALA A 32 2.86 -4.55 9.98
N LEU A 33 3.58 -3.94 9.04
CA LEU A 33 3.74 -2.50 8.91
C LEU A 33 2.75 -2.02 7.85
N TYR A 34 1.82 -1.15 8.24
CA TYR A 34 0.92 -0.48 7.32
C TYR A 34 1.36 0.95 7.13
N CYS A 35 1.35 1.45 5.89
CA CYS A 35 1.62 2.85 5.59
C CYS A 35 0.59 3.41 4.62
N ASP A 36 0.19 4.66 4.86
CA ASP A 36 -0.85 5.33 4.08
C ASP A 36 -0.33 6.52 3.29
N GLY A 37 -0.78 6.59 2.04
CA GLY A 37 -0.57 7.75 1.19
C GLY A 37 -1.48 8.90 1.57
N PRO A 38 -1.32 10.05 0.91
CA PRO A 38 -2.21 11.20 1.14
C PRO A 38 -3.67 10.83 0.86
N VAL A 39 -4.58 11.43 1.63
CA VAL A 39 -6.01 11.33 1.39
C VAL A 39 -6.35 12.03 0.07
N GLN A 40 -7.12 11.34 -0.78
CA GLN A 40 -7.59 11.81 -2.07
C GLN A 40 -8.84 12.70 -1.89
N PRO A 41 -9.24 13.48 -2.91
CA PRO A 41 -10.40 14.37 -2.82
C PRO A 41 -11.74 13.69 -2.48
N ASP A 42 -11.84 12.38 -2.71
CA ASP A 42 -13.01 11.56 -2.37
C ASP A 42 -12.96 10.95 -0.96
N GLY A 43 -11.90 11.24 -0.18
CA GLY A 43 -11.69 10.71 1.17
C GLY A 43 -11.01 9.34 1.23
N SER A 44 -10.68 8.74 0.08
CA SER A 44 -9.95 7.48 0.01
C SER A 44 -8.43 7.68 0.11
N TRP A 45 -7.66 6.63 0.37
CA TRP A 45 -6.20 6.68 0.31
C TRP A 45 -5.62 5.40 -0.27
N ASN A 46 -4.36 5.42 -0.69
CA ASN A 46 -3.63 4.19 -0.97
C ASN A 46 -2.98 3.71 0.31
N ARG A 47 -3.21 2.45 0.65
CA ARG A 47 -2.59 1.77 1.79
C ARG A 47 -1.69 0.67 1.30
N CYS A 48 -0.51 0.60 1.88
CA CYS A 48 0.44 -0.45 1.61
C CYS A 48 0.77 -1.22 2.90
N VAL A 49 0.99 -2.53 2.77
CA VAL A 49 1.30 -3.42 3.89
C VAL A 49 2.57 -4.19 3.60
N ASP A 50 3.47 -4.17 4.58
CA ASP A 50 4.68 -4.98 4.60
C ASP A 50 4.61 -5.98 5.75
N VAL A 51 4.90 -7.25 5.43
CA VAL A 51 5.10 -8.28 6.44
C VAL A 51 6.44 -8.95 6.18
N GLY A 52 7.29 -8.88 7.19
CA GLY A 52 8.60 -9.53 7.18
C GLY A 52 8.48 -11.06 7.14
N SER A 53 9.60 -11.70 6.84
CA SER A 53 9.68 -13.16 6.89
C SER A 53 9.43 -13.67 8.32
N GLN A 54 8.54 -14.66 8.45
CA GLN A 54 8.19 -15.29 9.72
C GLN A 54 8.69 -16.74 9.74
N ALA A 55 9.19 -17.19 10.88
CA ALA A 55 9.60 -18.57 11.06
C ALA A 55 8.37 -19.49 11.06
N ILE A 56 8.43 -20.57 10.29
CA ILE A 56 7.45 -21.65 10.34
C ILE A 56 7.97 -22.64 11.39
N THR A 57 7.24 -22.80 12.48
CA THR A 57 7.57 -23.74 13.55
C THR A 57 6.88 -25.08 13.34
N GLY A 58 7.68 -26.15 13.35
CA GLY A 58 7.21 -27.53 13.28
C GLY A 58 6.67 -28.04 14.61
N GLN A 59 6.16 -29.28 14.60
CA GLN A 59 5.45 -29.91 15.72
C GLN A 59 6.22 -29.92 17.06
N TYR A 60 7.56 -29.93 17.04
CA TYR A 60 8.39 -29.93 18.26
C TYR A 60 9.07 -28.57 18.52
N GLY A 61 8.55 -27.48 17.93
CA GLY A 61 9.06 -26.12 18.12
C GLY A 61 10.33 -25.80 17.32
N GLN A 62 10.83 -26.73 16.49
CA GLN A 62 11.94 -26.48 15.57
C GLN A 62 11.50 -25.58 14.41
N VAL A 63 12.36 -24.67 13.96
CA VAL A 63 12.13 -23.92 12.72
C VAL A 63 12.23 -24.89 11.54
N SER A 64 11.11 -25.11 10.85
CA SER A 64 11.02 -25.96 9.66
C SER A 64 11.09 -25.16 8.35
N GLY A 65 11.04 -23.84 8.42
CA GLY A 65 11.14 -22.96 7.25
C GLY A 65 10.88 -21.50 7.58
N TRP A 66 10.81 -20.68 6.53
CA TRP A 66 10.55 -19.24 6.61
C TRP A 66 9.49 -18.87 5.56
N THR A 67 8.55 -18.01 5.93
CA THR A 67 7.61 -17.43 4.95
C THR A 67 8.34 -16.42 4.07
N ALA A 68 7.88 -16.27 2.82
CA ALA A 68 8.36 -15.18 1.98
C ALA A 68 7.84 -13.85 2.56
N PRO A 69 8.67 -12.78 2.56
CA PRO A 69 8.15 -11.45 2.88
C PRO A 69 7.08 -11.06 1.86
N MET A 70 6.09 -10.30 2.30
CA MET A 70 5.07 -9.74 1.41
C MET A 70 5.05 -8.23 1.51
N HIS A 71 4.85 -7.61 0.35
CA HIS A 71 4.61 -6.18 0.20
C HIS A 71 3.39 -6.04 -0.72
N GLN A 72 2.36 -5.31 -0.29
CA GLN A 72 1.17 -5.08 -1.11
C GLN A 72 0.58 -3.70 -0.89
N CYS A 73 0.40 -2.97 -1.98
CA CYS A 73 -0.38 -1.74 -2.04
C CYS A 73 -1.80 -1.97 -2.58
N TYR A 74 -2.77 -1.23 -2.04
CA TYR A 74 -4.15 -1.24 -2.49
C TYR A 74 -4.86 0.09 -2.17
N HIS A 75 -5.92 0.36 -2.91
CA HIS A 75 -6.83 1.47 -2.62
C HIS A 75 -7.71 1.13 -1.41
N TYR A 76 -7.79 2.05 -0.45
CA TYR A 76 -8.63 1.97 0.73
C TYR A 76 -9.76 2.99 0.65
N ASP A 77 -10.98 2.47 0.54
CA ASP A 77 -12.20 3.25 0.69
C ASP A 77 -12.74 3.06 2.11
N PRO A 78 -12.77 4.10 2.96
CA PRO A 78 -13.31 3.99 4.32
C PRO A 78 -14.81 3.66 4.35
N ALA A 79 -15.57 3.94 3.28
CA ALA A 79 -16.98 3.57 3.17
C ALA A 79 -17.18 2.07 2.84
N ALA A 80 -16.19 1.43 2.23
CA ALA A 80 -16.19 0.03 1.86
C ALA A 80 -14.82 -0.63 2.10
N PRO A 81 -14.39 -0.73 3.37
CA PRO A 81 -13.02 -1.12 3.68
C PRO A 81 -12.74 -2.58 3.30
N PRO A 82 -11.59 -2.87 2.67
CA PRO A 82 -11.19 -4.24 2.38
C PRO A 82 -10.95 -5.01 3.69
N PHE A 83 -11.46 -6.25 3.76
CA PHE A 83 -11.20 -7.10 4.91
C PHE A 83 -9.76 -7.64 4.87
N LYS A 84 -8.89 -7.06 5.70
CA LYS A 84 -7.55 -7.59 5.99
C LYS A 84 -7.35 -7.69 7.50
N LEU A 85 -6.77 -8.79 7.93
CA LEU A 85 -6.60 -9.07 9.35
C LEU A 85 -5.63 -8.08 10.01
N GLY A 86 -6.09 -7.43 11.07
CA GLY A 86 -5.28 -6.50 11.87
C GLY A 86 -4.88 -5.22 11.14
N GLN A 87 -5.59 -4.87 10.06
CA GLN A 87 -5.41 -3.60 9.38
C GLN A 87 -6.04 -2.46 10.20
N PRO A 88 -5.40 -1.28 10.30
CA PRO A 88 -5.99 -0.11 10.95
C PRO A 88 -7.31 0.33 10.30
N ASP A 89 -8.25 0.86 11.09
CA ASP A 89 -9.56 1.32 10.62
C ASP A 89 -9.60 2.80 10.23
N HIS A 90 -8.52 3.54 10.50
CA HIS A 90 -8.35 4.97 10.26
C HIS A 90 -7.21 5.24 9.28
N HIS A 91 -7.14 6.46 8.72
CA HIS A 91 -5.98 6.92 7.95
C HIS A 91 -4.78 7.12 8.86
N ILE A 92 -3.62 6.61 8.45
CA ILE A 92 -2.37 6.76 9.19
C ILE A 92 -1.71 8.07 8.73
N GLY A 93 -1.38 8.94 9.69
CA GLY A 93 -0.79 10.25 9.42
C GLY A 93 -1.69 11.40 9.83
N LEU A 94 -1.28 12.62 9.49
CA LEU A 94 -2.13 13.79 9.66
C LEU A 94 -2.97 13.96 8.41
N ASP A 95 -4.29 13.90 8.56
CA ASP A 95 -5.24 14.39 7.58
C ASP A 95 -5.01 15.91 7.39
N PRO A 96 -4.91 16.44 6.15
CA PRO A 96 -4.81 17.88 5.90
C PRO A 96 -6.07 18.66 6.29
#